data_AF-M5GBY9-F1
#
_entry.id   AF-M5GBY9-F1
#
_cell.length_a   1.000
_cell.length_b   1.000
_cell.length_c   1.000
_cell.angle_alpha   90.00
_cell.angle_beta   90.00
_cell.angle_gamma   90.00
#
_symmetry.space_group_name_H-M   'P 1'
#
loop_
_entity.id
_entity.type
_entity.pdbx_description
1 polymer ?
#
loop_
_entity_poly.entity_id
_entity_poly.type
_entity_poly.pdbx_seq_one_letter_code
_entity_poly.pdbx_strand_id
1 'polypeptide(L)'
;MTLIQSSNTSVSSNASLPSNTTSNSTIASNTTSAPLNTYAIMGDSDSVRAVLDALVLNCSVINSTITPYSSSASNSAQPEQAVQYYRASSFALFLEGYNNTAASAANAPPSNTTASNVTSDTPLPNNINLDFLDCLNQTIGNAVPMTNNAAGLAPVWRLIIFFLLVWFLARRM
;
A
#
# COMPACT_ATOMS: atom_id res chain seq x y z
N MET A 1 13.46 17.32 4.06
CA MET A 1 12.44 16.29 3.75
C MET A 1 12.97 15.02 4.37
N THR A 2 12.47 14.72 5.57
CA THR A 2 13.11 13.79 6.51
C THR A 2 12.55 12.40 6.25
N LEU A 3 13.41 11.48 5.83
CA LEU A 3 13.04 10.08 5.67
C LEU A 3 12.62 9.54 7.04
N ILE A 4 11.35 9.16 7.17
CA ILE A 4 10.87 8.43 8.34
C ILE A 4 11.57 7.07 8.28
N GLN A 5 12.58 6.93 9.12
CA GLN A 5 13.24 5.67 9.40
C GLN A 5 12.20 4.78 10.09
N SER A 6 11.52 3.95 9.30
CA SER A 6 10.57 2.96 9.79
C SER A 6 11.32 2.00 10.70
N SER A 7 11.03 2.09 11.99
CA SER A 7 11.36 1.09 12.98
C SER A 7 10.76 -0.26 12.55
N ASN A 8 11.63 -1.26 12.40
CA ASN A 8 11.31 -2.68 12.39
C ASN A 8 10.34 -3.18 11.30
N THR A 9 10.84 -3.35 10.07
CA THR A 9 10.59 -4.59 9.32
C THR A 9 11.82 -4.89 8.47
N SER A 10 12.53 -5.95 8.86
CA SER A 10 13.65 -6.52 8.14
C SER A 10 13.36 -6.71 6.66
N VAL A 11 14.09 -6.00 5.79
CA VAL A 11 14.37 -6.51 4.44
C VAL A 11 15.39 -7.63 4.61
N SER A 12 14.92 -8.79 5.04
CA SER A 12 15.60 -10.04 4.71
C SER A 12 14.99 -10.52 3.40
N SER A 13 15.67 -11.43 2.70
CA SER A 13 15.07 -12.31 1.69
C SER A 13 13.90 -13.17 2.25
N ASN A 14 13.46 -12.89 3.47
CA ASN A 14 12.30 -13.38 4.20
C ASN A 14 11.44 -12.22 4.74
N ALA A 15 11.46 -11.04 4.08
CA ALA A 15 10.47 -9.97 4.21
C ALA A 15 9.14 -10.43 3.60
N SER A 16 8.65 -11.53 4.13
CA SER A 16 7.34 -12.05 3.85
C SER A 16 6.37 -11.06 4.45
N LEU A 17 5.73 -10.25 3.61
CA LEU A 17 4.31 -9.99 3.83
C LEU A 17 3.71 -11.37 4.19
N PRO A 18 3.03 -11.55 5.32
CA PRO A 18 2.70 -12.87 5.87
C PRO A 18 2.16 -13.79 4.76
N SER A 19 2.96 -14.79 4.37
CA SER A 19 2.87 -15.49 3.07
C SER A 19 1.55 -16.23 2.83
N ASN A 20 0.69 -16.34 3.85
CA ASN A 20 -0.63 -16.96 3.76
C ASN A 20 -1.77 -15.96 3.46
N THR A 21 -1.49 -14.65 3.46
CA THR A 21 -2.50 -13.59 3.25
C THR A 21 -2.06 -12.57 2.19
N THR A 22 -0.79 -12.62 1.76
CA THR A 22 -0.25 -11.74 0.74
C THR A 22 -0.77 -12.09 -0.63
N SER A 23 -1.35 -11.10 -1.29
CA SER A 23 -1.79 -11.20 -2.67
C SER A 23 -1.13 -10.12 -3.51
N ASN A 24 -1.09 -10.34 -4.81
CA ASN A 24 -0.69 -9.36 -5.78
C ASN A 24 -1.72 -9.27 -6.91
N SER A 25 -1.66 -8.15 -7.63
CA SER A 25 -2.46 -7.90 -8.82
C SER A 25 -1.65 -7.03 -9.77
N THR A 26 -1.67 -7.36 -11.06
CA THR A 26 -1.08 -6.52 -12.10
C THR A 26 -2.07 -5.47 -12.53
N ILE A 27 -1.61 -4.24 -12.71
CA ILE A 27 -2.44 -3.11 -13.10
C ILE A 27 -1.81 -2.43 -14.31
N ALA A 28 -2.64 -2.08 -15.27
CA ALA A 28 -2.26 -1.31 -16.43
C ALA A 28 -3.34 -0.26 -16.68
N SER A 29 -2.95 0.87 -17.26
CA SER A 29 -3.93 1.87 -17.70
C SER A 29 -4.83 1.28 -18.78
N ASN A 30 -6.13 1.58 -18.72
CA ASN A 30 -7.09 1.25 -19.80
C ASN A 30 -7.00 2.22 -20.99
N THR A 31 -6.05 3.16 -20.97
CA THR A 31 -5.84 4.10 -22.07
C THR A 31 -4.92 3.51 -23.13
N THR A 32 -5.21 3.75 -24.42
CA THR A 32 -4.33 3.37 -25.54
C THR A 32 -3.14 4.32 -25.75
N SER A 33 -2.95 5.31 -24.88
CA SER A 33 -1.87 6.29 -24.98
C SER A 33 -0.55 5.70 -24.46
N ALA A 34 0.45 5.62 -25.33
CA ALA A 34 1.80 5.19 -24.96
C ALA A 34 2.49 6.27 -24.09
N PRO A 35 3.36 5.88 -23.13
CA PRO A 35 3.81 4.51 -22.85
C PRO A 35 2.80 3.68 -22.03
N LEU A 36 2.66 2.40 -22.40
CA LEU A 36 1.88 1.42 -21.65
C LEU A 36 2.77 0.80 -20.56
N ASN A 37 2.76 1.40 -19.38
CA ASN A 37 3.50 0.89 -18.23
C ASN A 37 2.64 -0.10 -17.44
N THR A 38 3.16 -1.30 -17.22
CA THR A 38 2.55 -2.28 -16.31
C THR A 38 3.11 -2.10 -14.92
N TYR A 39 2.22 -2.01 -13.94
CA TYR A 39 2.57 -2.00 -12.53
C TYR A 39 2.02 -3.25 -11.85
N ALA A 40 2.54 -3.59 -10.68
CA ALA A 40 1.93 -4.56 -9.80
C ALA A 40 1.73 -3.95 -8.42
N ILE A 41 0.63 -4.30 -7.77
CA ILE A 41 0.36 -3.97 -6.38
C ILE A 41 0.48 -5.24 -5.53
N MET A 42 0.99 -5.09 -4.31
CA MET A 42 1.12 -6.19 -3.37
C MET A 42 0.80 -5.74 -1.95
N GLY A 43 0.12 -6.60 -1.21
CA GLY A 43 -0.25 -6.38 0.19
C GLY A 43 -1.08 -7.56 0.71
N ASP A 44 -1.81 -7.39 1.80
CA ASP A 44 -2.85 -8.35 2.19
C ASP A 44 -4.01 -8.37 1.17
N SER A 45 -4.69 -9.51 1.06
CA SER A 45 -5.76 -9.73 0.07
C SER A 45 -6.88 -8.66 0.11
N ASP A 46 -7.31 -8.26 1.30
CA ASP A 46 -8.39 -7.27 1.45
C ASP A 46 -7.95 -5.87 1.03
N SER A 47 -6.73 -5.47 1.41
CA SER A 47 -6.13 -4.20 0.95
C SER A 47 -5.91 -4.19 -0.56
N VAL A 48 -5.42 -5.28 -1.16
CA VAL A 48 -5.24 -5.37 -2.61
C VAL A 48 -6.58 -5.23 -3.33
N ARG A 49 -7.65 -5.86 -2.82
CA ARG A 49 -8.99 -5.73 -3.39
C ARG A 49 -9.52 -4.30 -3.29
N ALA A 50 -9.46 -3.70 -2.09
CA ALA A 50 -9.94 -2.34 -1.87
C ALA A 50 -9.19 -1.31 -2.72
N VAL A 51 -7.86 -1.48 -2.85
CA VAL A 51 -7.03 -0.62 -3.69
C VAL A 51 -7.33 -0.83 -5.17
N LEU A 52 -7.45 -2.07 -5.64
CA LEU A 52 -7.78 -2.37 -7.04
C LEU A 52 -9.13 -1.74 -7.42
N ASP A 53 -10.16 -1.89 -6.59
CA ASP A 53 -11.48 -1.26 -6.81
C ASP A 53 -11.37 0.27 -6.91
N ALA A 54 -10.58 0.89 -6.03
CA ALA A 54 -10.33 2.33 -6.05
C ALA A 54 -9.55 2.78 -7.30
N LEU A 55 -8.59 1.97 -7.77
CA LEU A 55 -7.79 2.25 -8.95
C LEU A 55 -8.60 2.13 -10.25
N VAL A 56 -9.49 1.14 -10.33
CA VAL A 56 -10.44 1.00 -11.45
C VAL A 56 -11.34 2.24 -11.51
N LEU A 57 -11.82 2.72 -10.36
CA LEU A 57 -12.71 3.88 -10.30
C LEU A 57 -12.00 5.21 -10.60
N ASN A 58 -10.84 5.46 -10.01
CA ASN A 58 -10.20 6.79 -10.04
C ASN A 58 -9.13 6.94 -11.11
N CYS A 59 -8.44 5.85 -11.49
CA CYS A 59 -7.32 5.87 -12.43
C CYS A 59 -7.61 5.13 -13.74
N SER A 60 -8.85 4.67 -13.96
CA SER A 60 -9.23 3.89 -15.14
C SER A 60 -8.29 2.70 -15.38
N VAL A 61 -7.89 2.02 -14.31
CA VAL A 61 -7.07 0.81 -14.39
C VAL A 61 -7.90 -0.34 -14.96
N ILE A 62 -7.27 -1.18 -15.78
CA ILE A 62 -7.87 -2.44 -16.22
C ILE A 62 -8.02 -3.35 -15.01
N ASN A 63 -9.26 -3.71 -14.69
CA ASN A 63 -9.54 -4.66 -13.62
C ASN A 63 -8.87 -6.01 -13.92
N SER A 64 -8.10 -6.53 -12.97
CA SER A 64 -7.30 -7.74 -13.13
C SER A 64 -7.55 -8.73 -12.00
N THR A 65 -7.03 -9.94 -12.19
CA THR A 65 -7.20 -11.01 -11.20
C THR A 65 -6.24 -10.81 -10.04
N ILE A 66 -6.76 -10.91 -8.81
CA ILE A 66 -5.96 -10.97 -7.59
C ILE A 66 -5.47 -12.41 -7.40
N THR A 67 -4.18 -12.58 -7.24
CA THR A 67 -3.56 -13.90 -7.03
C THR A 67 -2.75 -13.94 -5.75
N PRO A 68 -2.68 -15.10 -5.07
CA PRO A 68 -1.76 -15.29 -3.96
C PRO A 68 -0.32 -15.05 -4.42
N TYR A 69 0.46 -14.34 -3.59
CA TYR A 69 1.86 -14.11 -3.88
C TYR A 69 2.68 -15.39 -3.68
N SER A 70 3.57 -15.68 -4.63
CA SER A 70 4.55 -16.76 -4.50
C SER A 70 5.91 -16.29 -5.01
N SER A 71 6.91 -16.28 -4.12
CA SER A 71 8.29 -15.88 -4.45
C SER A 71 8.97 -16.82 -5.45
N SER A 72 8.45 -18.04 -5.64
CA SER A 72 8.96 -19.01 -6.61
C SER A 72 8.32 -18.88 -8.00
N ALA A 73 7.33 -18.00 -8.18
CA ALA A 73 6.73 -17.75 -9.48
C ALA A 73 7.70 -16.97 -10.37
N SER A 74 7.82 -17.37 -11.64
CA SER A 74 8.77 -16.78 -12.61
C SER A 74 8.59 -15.28 -12.85
N ASN A 75 7.40 -14.75 -12.59
CA ASN A 75 7.04 -13.34 -12.77
C ASN A 75 6.65 -12.67 -11.44
N SER A 76 7.19 -13.18 -10.33
CA SER A 76 6.97 -12.59 -9.02
C SER A 76 7.62 -11.21 -8.94
N ALA A 77 6.89 -10.22 -8.41
CA ALA A 77 7.43 -8.88 -8.23
C ALA A 77 8.63 -8.92 -7.27
N GLN A 78 9.73 -8.30 -7.69
CA GLN A 78 11.00 -8.29 -6.96
C GLN A 78 11.21 -6.97 -6.20
N PRO A 79 11.96 -6.96 -5.09
CA PRO A 79 12.29 -5.72 -4.37
C PRO A 79 12.91 -4.64 -5.26
N GLU A 80 13.71 -5.03 -6.24
CA GLU A 80 14.35 -4.15 -7.22
C GLU A 80 13.32 -3.43 -8.12
N GLN A 81 12.12 -3.98 -8.25
CA GLN A 81 11.03 -3.39 -9.03
C GLN A 81 10.15 -2.46 -8.21
N ALA A 82 10.37 -2.36 -6.89
CA ALA A 82 9.54 -1.53 -6.01
C ALA A 82 9.76 -0.05 -6.30
N VAL A 83 8.67 0.66 -6.59
CA VAL A 83 8.65 2.11 -6.81
C VAL A 83 8.34 2.85 -5.51
N GLN A 84 7.34 2.36 -4.77
CA GLN A 84 6.87 3.03 -3.56
C GLN A 84 6.27 2.02 -2.59
N TYR A 85 6.60 2.21 -1.31
CA TYR A 85 5.96 1.53 -0.19
C TYR A 85 4.93 2.46 0.47
N TYR A 86 3.80 1.90 0.88
CA TYR A 86 2.70 2.61 1.50
C TYR A 86 2.45 2.04 2.89
N ARG A 87 1.99 2.90 3.79
CA ARG A 87 1.59 2.62 5.19
C ARG A 87 2.49 1.59 5.91
N ALA A 88 3.59 2.08 6.49
CA ALA A 88 4.52 1.25 7.26
C ALA A 88 5.04 0.01 6.47
N SER A 89 5.14 0.13 5.14
CA SER A 89 5.63 -0.90 4.24
C SER A 89 4.79 -2.19 4.19
N SER A 90 3.49 -2.11 4.53
CA SER A 90 2.57 -3.26 4.40
C SER A 90 1.93 -3.38 3.01
N PHE A 91 2.10 -2.36 2.17
CA PHE A 91 1.61 -2.36 0.79
C PHE A 91 2.67 -1.74 -0.13
N ALA A 92 2.84 -2.27 -1.33
CA ALA A 92 3.88 -1.84 -2.25
C ALA A 92 3.37 -1.75 -3.69
N LEU A 93 3.90 -0.76 -4.42
CA LEU A 93 3.73 -0.60 -5.86
C LEU A 93 5.04 -0.96 -6.57
N PHE A 94 4.95 -1.81 -7.58
CA PHE A 94 6.07 -2.26 -8.40
C PHE A 94 5.87 -1.82 -9.84
N LEU A 95 6.97 -1.54 -10.54
CA LEU A 95 6.97 -1.25 -11.98
C LEU A 95 7.68 -2.38 -12.72
N GLU A 96 6.99 -2.96 -13.71
CA GLU A 96 7.57 -4.02 -14.54
C GLU A 96 8.78 -3.47 -15.34
N GLY A 97 9.88 -4.22 -15.34
CA GLY A 97 11.13 -3.83 -16.02
C GLY A 97 11.96 -2.77 -15.29
N TYR A 98 11.50 -2.24 -14.15
CA TYR A 98 12.32 -1.37 -13.31
C TYR A 98 13.35 -2.18 -12.51
N ASN A 99 14.54 -1.62 -12.33
CA ASN A 99 15.63 -2.29 -11.62
C ASN A 99 16.38 -1.27 -10.75
N ASN A 100 15.96 -1.16 -9.50
CA ASN A 100 16.63 -0.37 -8.49
C ASN A 100 17.79 -1.16 -7.87
N THR A 101 19.01 -0.83 -8.29
CA THR A 101 20.22 -1.50 -7.77
C THR A 101 20.38 -1.33 -6.25
N ALA A 102 19.91 -0.22 -5.65
CA ALA A 102 19.99 -0.02 -4.21
C ALA A 102 19.12 -0.99 -3.41
N ALA A 103 17.99 -1.44 -3.99
CA ALA A 103 17.09 -2.40 -3.37
C ALA A 103 17.54 -3.87 -3.57
N SER A 104 18.67 -4.10 -4.25
CA SER A 104 19.16 -5.45 -4.50
C SER A 104 19.60 -6.15 -3.22
N ALA A 105 19.35 -7.46 -3.14
CA ALA A 105 19.79 -8.30 -2.02
C ALA A 105 21.30 -8.19 -1.71
N ALA A 106 22.13 -7.89 -2.71
CA ALA A 106 23.58 -7.69 -2.52
C ALA A 106 23.92 -6.40 -1.76
N ASN A 107 23.04 -5.40 -1.80
CA ASN A 107 23.20 -4.11 -1.12
C ASN A 107 22.41 -4.04 0.19
N ALA A 108 21.53 -5.00 0.44
CA ALA A 108 20.81 -5.13 1.69
C ALA A 108 21.80 -5.34 2.86
N PRO A 109 21.51 -4.78 4.05
CA PRO A 109 22.36 -4.99 5.21
C PRO A 109 22.44 -6.48 5.59
N PRO A 110 23.61 -6.98 6.01
CA PRO A 110 23.78 -8.40 6.33
C PRO A 110 23.01 -8.82 7.59
N SER A 111 22.63 -7.88 8.45
CA SER A 111 21.79 -8.10 9.62
C SER A 111 20.99 -6.84 9.98
N ASN A 112 20.00 -6.99 10.86
CA ASN A 112 19.24 -5.85 11.39
C ASN A 112 20.06 -4.91 12.31
N THR A 113 21.25 -5.34 12.73
CA THR A 113 22.15 -4.60 13.61
C THR A 113 23.32 -3.96 12.87
N THR A 114 23.51 -4.28 11.59
CA THR A 114 24.63 -3.79 10.79
C THR A 114 24.10 -2.79 9.78
N ALA A 115 24.64 -1.58 9.76
CA ALA A 115 24.34 -0.64 8.68
C ALA A 115 25.08 -1.09 7.41
N SER A 116 24.36 -1.15 6.28
CA SER A 116 24.99 -1.28 4.97
C SER A 116 25.44 0.08 4.47
N ASN A 117 26.35 0.10 3.48
CA ASN A 117 26.61 1.32 2.73
C ASN A 117 25.33 1.76 2.03
N VAL A 118 24.93 3.02 2.22
CA VAL A 118 23.73 3.56 1.60
C VAL A 118 24.03 3.77 0.11
N THR A 119 23.51 2.87 -0.71
CA THR A 119 23.49 3.04 -2.17
C THR A 119 22.30 3.92 -2.54
N SER A 120 22.53 4.89 -3.42
CA SER A 120 21.45 5.75 -3.92
C SER A 120 20.49 4.95 -4.79
N ASP A 121 19.19 5.20 -4.65
CA ASP A 121 18.16 4.62 -5.52
C ASP A 121 18.42 4.96 -6.98
N THR A 122 18.12 3.99 -7.85
CA THR A 122 18.15 4.19 -9.31
C THR A 122 17.01 5.14 -9.68
N PRO A 123 17.21 6.15 -10.55
CA PRO A 123 16.11 6.99 -10.99
C PRO A 123 15.05 6.21 -11.77
N LEU A 124 13.79 6.66 -11.69
CA LEU A 124 12.72 6.09 -12.51
C LEU A 124 13.01 6.29 -14.01
N PRO A 125 12.58 5.36 -14.88
CA PRO A 125 12.78 5.48 -16.32
C PRO A 125 12.06 6.71 -16.89
N ASN A 126 12.65 7.36 -17.90
CA ASN A 126 12.05 8.55 -18.53
C ASN A 126 10.84 8.23 -19.43
N ASN A 127 10.62 6.96 -19.76
CA ASN A 127 9.56 6.46 -20.63
C ASN A 127 8.35 5.94 -19.85
N ILE A 128 7.98 6.62 -18.76
CA ILE A 128 6.80 6.30 -17.96
C ILE A 128 5.78 7.44 -17.99
N ASN A 129 4.49 7.09 -17.89
CA ASN A 129 3.44 8.08 -17.75
C ASN A 129 3.39 8.60 -16.29
N LEU A 130 3.93 9.80 -16.06
CA LEU A 130 4.00 10.40 -14.72
C LEU A 130 2.63 10.78 -14.16
N ASP A 131 1.68 11.19 -15.00
CA ASP A 131 0.32 11.53 -14.56
C ASP A 131 -0.42 10.28 -14.07
N PHE A 132 -0.24 9.16 -14.78
CA PHE A 132 -0.78 7.88 -14.36
C PHE A 132 -0.13 7.43 -13.05
N LEU A 133 1.20 7.53 -12.93
CA LEU A 133 1.90 7.19 -11.68
C LEU A 133 1.46 8.07 -10.49
N ASP A 134 1.21 9.37 -10.71
CA ASP A 134 0.68 10.26 -9.68
C ASP A 134 -0.73 9.84 -9.25
N CYS A 135 -1.61 9.49 -10.21
CA CYS A 135 -2.93 8.94 -9.90
C CYS A 135 -2.85 7.67 -9.04
N LEU A 136 -1.95 6.73 -9.41
CA LEU A 136 -1.71 5.52 -8.63
C LEU A 136 -1.27 5.88 -7.21
N ASN A 137 -0.26 6.74 -7.05
CA ASN A 137 0.30 7.13 -5.76
C ASN A 137 -0.76 7.74 -4.83
N GLN A 138 -1.55 8.69 -5.34
CA GLN A 138 -2.60 9.35 -4.55
C GLN A 138 -3.72 8.38 -4.18
N THR A 139 -4.17 7.57 -5.13
CA THR A 139 -5.28 6.63 -4.91
C THR A 139 -4.88 5.53 -3.92
N ILE A 140 -3.69 4.93 -4.06
CA ILE A 140 -3.18 3.92 -3.14
C ILE A 140 -3.01 4.52 -1.74
N GLY A 141 -2.40 5.71 -1.63
CA GLY A 141 -2.21 6.40 -0.35
C GLY A 141 -3.51 6.62 0.44
N ASN A 142 -4.62 6.86 -0.26
CA ASN A 142 -5.93 7.05 0.33
C ASN A 142 -6.69 5.73 0.58
N ALA A 143 -6.58 4.77 -0.34
CA ALA A 143 -7.39 3.56 -0.35
C ALA A 143 -6.86 2.42 0.52
N VAL A 144 -5.55 2.38 0.82
CA VAL A 144 -5.02 1.35 1.73
C VAL A 144 -5.70 1.54 3.11
N PRO A 145 -6.39 0.52 3.66
CA PRO A 145 -7.07 0.64 4.95
C PRO A 145 -6.08 0.93 6.09
N MET A 146 -6.48 1.75 7.06
CA MET A 146 -5.84 1.77 8.37
C MET A 146 -6.66 0.96 9.34
N THR A 147 -6.02 0.10 10.12
CA THR A 147 -6.60 -0.49 11.32
C THR A 147 -6.63 0.56 12.43
N ASN A 148 -7.36 1.67 12.24
CA ASN A 148 -7.84 2.40 13.39
C ASN A 148 -9.06 1.64 13.91
N ASN A 149 -8.85 0.78 14.91
CA ASN A 149 -9.95 0.34 15.76
C ASN A 149 -10.48 1.59 16.51
N ALA A 150 -11.26 2.42 15.83
CA ALA A 150 -12.23 3.28 16.46
C ALA A 150 -13.33 2.36 16.96
N ALA A 151 -13.03 1.60 18.03
CA ALA A 151 -14.05 1.02 18.88
C ALA A 151 -14.96 2.18 19.26
N GLY A 152 -16.11 2.25 18.60
CA GLY A 152 -16.96 3.42 18.58
C GLY A 152 -17.23 3.87 20.01
N LEU A 153 -16.75 5.06 20.34
CA LEU A 153 -17.26 5.82 21.46
C LEU A 153 -18.77 5.91 21.23
N ALA A 154 -19.54 5.08 21.95
CA ALA A 154 -20.98 5.08 21.85
C ALA A 154 -21.46 6.54 22.07
N PRO A 155 -22.41 7.05 21.26
CA PRO A 155 -22.83 8.43 21.35
C PRO A 155 -23.53 8.68 22.70
N VAL A 156 -22.76 9.17 23.69
CA VAL A 156 -23.22 9.58 25.03
C VAL A 156 -24.36 10.62 24.97
N TRP A 157 -24.54 11.26 23.82
CA TRP A 157 -25.67 12.13 23.51
C TRP A 157 -27.04 11.49 23.79
N ARG A 158 -27.19 10.17 23.61
CA ARG A 158 -28.45 9.47 23.92
C ARG A 158 -28.76 9.44 25.42
N LEU A 159 -27.75 9.38 26.29
CA LEU A 159 -27.93 9.43 27.73
C LEU A 159 -28.26 10.84 28.22
N ILE A 160 -27.65 11.86 27.61
CA ILE A 160 -27.88 13.28 27.96
C ILE A 160 -29.33 13.67 27.63
N ILE A 161 -29.85 13.29 26.45
CA ILE A 161 -31.26 13.55 26.09
C ILE A 161 -32.21 12.86 27.06
N PHE A 162 -31.96 11.60 27.40
CA PHE A 162 -32.82 10.85 28.32
C PHE A 162 -32.84 11.50 29.70
N PHE A 163 -31.69 11.95 30.20
CA PHE A 163 -31.59 12.63 31.49
C PHE A 163 -32.31 13.98 31.48
N LEU A 164 -32.18 14.76 30.40
CA LEU A 164 -32.89 16.04 30.25
C LEU A 164 -34.41 15.85 30.13
N LEU A 165 -34.88 14.82 29.43
CA LEU A 165 -36.30 14.50 29.31
C LEU A 165 -36.89 14.07 30.67
N VAL A 166 -36.21 13.21 31.41
CA VAL A 166 -36.64 12.80 32.76
C VAL A 166 -36.66 13.98 33.71
N TRP A 167 -35.64 14.85 33.68
CA TRP A 167 -35.60 16.05 34.50
C TRP A 167 -36.73 17.04 34.16
N PHE A 168 -37.05 17.21 32.88
CA PHE A 168 -38.18 18.04 32.44
C PHE A 168 -39.54 17.48 32.88
N LEU A 169 -39.72 16.16 32.79
CA LEU A 169 -40.94 15.49 33.23
C LEU A 169 -41.10 15.56 34.75
N ALA A 170 -40.02 15.39 35.52
CA ALA A 170 -40.03 15.48 36.97
C ALA A 170 -40.26 16.91 37.51
N ARG A 171 -40.00 17.96 36.71
CA ARG A 171 -40.29 19.35 37.08
C ARG A 171 -41.73 19.79 36.78
N ARG A 172 -42.51 18.98 36.04
CA ARG A 172 -43.90 19.30 35.64
C ARG A 172 -44.97 18.56 36.45
N MET A 173 -44.58 17.70 37.38
CA MET A 173 -45.45 17.10 38.41
C MET A 173 -45.22 17.82 39.73
#